data_AF-A0A1Y5H333-F1
#
_entry.id   AF-A0A1Y5H333-F1
#
_cell.length_a   1.000
_cell.length_b   1.000
_cell.length_c   1.000
_cell.angle_alpha   90.00
_cell.angle_beta   90.00
_cell.angle_gamma   90.00
#
_symmetry.space_group_name_H-M   'P 1'
#
loop_
_entity.id
_entity.type
_entity.pdbx_description
1 polymer ?
#
loop_
_entity_poly.entity_id
_entity_poly.type
_entity_poly.pdbx_seq_one_letter_code
_entity_poly.pdbx_strand_id
1 'polypeptide(L)'
;MPIITNENWAELLEIEAAARYTDESNFGNETTYRGRVTYMPTEEWLVSASYGTSFRAPNLREQLLANQFGGENGNSDPCSVPESLQTNGAYDPSKENRSQTVLDNCLADGADFTLIGTAGVPTIPTSASGNAQGLKPETSENITASIK
;
A
#
# COMPACT_ATOMS: atom_id res chain seq x y z
N MET A 1 -15.67 16.90 -25.67
CA MET A 1 -16.41 17.94 -26.42
C MET A 1 -15.42 18.67 -27.30
N PRO A 2 -15.60 18.65 -28.63
CA PRO A 2 -14.73 19.37 -29.55
C PRO A 2 -14.98 20.88 -29.44
N ILE A 3 -13.91 21.64 -29.25
CA ILE A 3 -13.94 23.11 -29.17
C ILE A 3 -13.59 23.71 -30.53
N ILE A 4 -12.63 23.10 -31.24
CA ILE A 4 -12.13 23.59 -32.53
C ILE A 4 -11.99 22.40 -33.48
N THR A 5 -12.38 22.62 -34.72
CA THR A 5 -12.29 21.67 -35.82
C THR A 5 -11.86 22.39 -37.10
N ASN A 6 -10.88 21.85 -37.82
CA ASN A 6 -10.41 22.32 -39.14
C ASN A 6 -9.92 23.78 -39.19
N GLU A 7 -9.06 24.17 -38.25
CA GLU A 7 -8.37 25.46 -38.30
C GLU A 7 -6.93 25.29 -38.81
N ASN A 8 -6.37 26.33 -39.43
CA ASN A 8 -5.02 26.31 -40.03
C ASN A 8 -3.87 25.92 -39.06
N TRP A 9 -4.14 25.90 -37.76
CA TRP A 9 -3.21 25.59 -36.68
C TRP A 9 -3.66 24.41 -35.81
N ALA A 10 -4.84 23.83 -36.07
CA ALA A 10 -5.41 22.73 -35.32
C ALA A 10 -6.53 22.05 -36.11
N GLU A 11 -6.34 20.78 -36.45
CA GLU A 11 -7.41 19.96 -37.02
C GLU A 11 -8.45 19.62 -35.95
N LEU A 12 -8.01 19.37 -34.72
CA LEU A 12 -8.90 19.09 -33.59
C LEU A 12 -8.33 19.63 -32.28
N LEU A 13 -9.17 20.34 -31.53
CA LEU A 13 -8.97 20.59 -30.10
C LEU A 13 -10.22 20.13 -29.36
N GLU A 14 -10.06 19.13 -28.50
CA GLU A 14 -11.13 18.59 -27.67
C GLU A 14 -10.78 18.68 -26.19
N ILE A 15 -11.78 19.06 -25.40
CA ILE A 15 -11.74 19.00 -23.94
C ILE A 15 -12.84 18.08 -23.42
N GLU A 16 -12.48 17.18 -22.52
CA GLU A 16 -13.40 16.34 -21.77
C GLU A 16 -13.28 16.67 -20.29
N ALA A 17 -14.42 16.83 -19.62
CA ALA A 17 -14.48 17.02 -18.18
C ALA A 17 -15.62 16.17 -17.61
N ALA A 18 -15.34 15.49 -16.50
CA ALA A 18 -16.32 14.69 -15.78
C ALA A 18 -16.10 14.86 -14.27
N ALA A 19 -17.19 14.83 -13.52
CA ALA A 19 -17.18 14.82 -12.07
C ALA A 19 -18.24 13.85 -11.55
N ARG A 20 -17.94 13.18 -10.44
CA ARG A 20 -18.84 12.26 -9.74
C ARG A 20 -18.78 12.54 -8.25
N TYR A 21 -19.94 12.80 -7.67
CA TYR A 21 -20.14 12.86 -6.23
C TYR A 21 -20.73 11.52 -5.76
N THR A 22 -20.15 10.93 -4.71
CA THR A 22 -20.64 9.71 -4.08
C THR A 22 -20.85 9.98 -2.60
N ASP A 23 -22.03 9.66 -2.07
CA ASP A 23 -22.36 9.79 -0.66
C ASP A 23 -22.78 8.43 -0.12
N GLU A 24 -22.18 8.03 0.99
CA GLU A 24 -22.42 6.74 1.61
C GLU A 24 -22.53 6.82 3.13
N SER A 25 -23.43 6.01 3.66
CA SER A 25 -23.79 6.02 5.08
C SER A 25 -22.64 5.62 6.02
N ASN A 26 -21.73 4.78 5.54
CA ASN A 26 -20.72 4.15 6.40
C ASN A 26 -19.38 4.89 6.39
N PHE A 27 -18.98 5.49 5.27
CA PHE A 27 -17.67 6.14 5.11
C PHE A 27 -17.74 7.61 4.71
N GLY A 28 -18.94 8.19 4.58
CA GLY A 28 -19.15 9.58 4.23
C GLY A 28 -19.19 9.80 2.72
N ASN A 29 -18.72 10.98 2.29
CA ASN A 29 -18.79 11.42 0.91
C ASN A 29 -17.41 11.53 0.25
N GLU A 30 -17.38 11.39 -1.08
CA GLU A 30 -16.17 11.55 -1.88
C GLU A 30 -16.50 12.13 -3.26
N THR A 31 -15.62 12.96 -3.79
CA THR A 31 -15.78 13.59 -5.11
C THR A 31 -14.62 13.25 -6.03
N THR A 32 -14.90 12.55 -7.12
CA THR A 32 -13.91 12.28 -8.16
C THR A 32 -14.12 13.16 -9.37
N TYR A 33 -13.04 13.56 -10.01
CA TYR A 33 -13.10 14.36 -11.22
C TYR A 33 -12.01 13.94 -12.21
N ARG A 34 -12.27 14.16 -13.50
CA ARG A 34 -11.33 13.88 -14.58
C ARG A 34 -11.43 14.96 -15.64
N GLY A 35 -10.28 15.47 -16.05
CA GLY A 35 -10.12 16.33 -17.21
C GLY A 35 -9.22 15.67 -18.25
N ARG A 36 -9.52 15.84 -19.53
CA ARG A 36 -8.66 15.45 -20.65
C ARG A 36 -8.66 16.54 -21.70
N VAL A 37 -7.49 16.79 -22.27
CA VAL A 37 -7.31 17.62 -23.45
C VAL A 37 -6.68 16.78 -24.54
N THR A 38 -7.25 16.84 -25.74
CA THR A 38 -6.72 16.22 -26.94
C THR A 38 -6.48 17.32 -27.97
N TYR A 39 -5.27 17.38 -28.51
CA TYR A 39 -4.84 18.36 -29.50
C TYR A 39 -4.22 17.65 -30.70
N MET A 40 -4.74 17.97 -31.88
CA MET A 40 -4.30 17.43 -33.17
C MET A 40 -3.89 18.61 -34.06
N PRO A 41 -2.61 19.00 -34.10
CA PRO A 41 -2.13 20.08 -34.97
C PRO A 41 -2.24 19.73 -36.46
N THR A 42 -2.00 18.47 -36.82
CA THR A 42 -2.14 17.92 -38.18
C THR A 42 -2.73 16.50 -38.09
N GLU A 43 -3.20 15.94 -39.20
CA GLU A 43 -3.75 14.56 -39.24
C GLU A 43 -2.76 13.46 -38.79
N GLU A 44 -1.46 13.76 -38.80
CA GLU A 44 -0.38 12.81 -38.46
C GLU A 44 0.02 12.84 -36.99
N TRP A 45 -0.33 13.89 -36.25
CA TRP A 45 0.14 14.10 -34.87
C TRP A 45 -1.04 14.28 -33.92
N LEU A 46 -1.12 13.43 -32.90
CA LEU A 46 -2.11 13.54 -31.82
C LEU A 46 -1.42 13.59 -30.47
N VAL A 47 -1.64 14.68 -29.74
CA VAL A 47 -1.19 14.85 -28.37
C VAL A 47 -2.39 14.79 -27.45
N SER A 48 -2.33 14.00 -26.38
CA SER A 48 -3.37 14.02 -25.36
C SER A 48 -2.80 14.00 -23.95
N ALA A 49 -3.42 14.74 -23.05
CA ALA A 49 -3.09 14.77 -21.64
C ALA A 49 -4.37 14.65 -20.81
N SER A 50 -4.31 13.90 -19.72
CA SER A 50 -5.42 13.78 -18.79
C SER A 50 -4.95 13.80 -17.35
N TYR A 51 -5.78 14.39 -16.50
CA TYR A 51 -5.63 14.42 -15.04
C TYR A 51 -6.94 13.93 -14.44
N GLY A 52 -6.88 13.12 -13.39
CA GLY A 52 -8.09 12.80 -12.64
C GLY A 52 -7.82 12.14 -11.30
N THR A 53 -8.87 12.08 -10.49
CA THR A 53 -8.85 11.48 -9.16
C THR A 53 -9.72 10.22 -9.13
N SER A 54 -9.36 9.30 -8.25
CA SER A 54 -10.13 8.09 -7.95
C SER A 54 -10.06 7.80 -6.45
N PHE A 55 -10.95 6.95 -5.95
CA PHE A 55 -10.91 6.52 -4.55
C PHE A 55 -11.25 5.03 -4.41
N ARG A 56 -10.82 4.45 -3.29
CA ARG A 56 -11.25 3.14 -2.80
C ARG A 56 -12.07 3.32 -1.53
N ALA A 57 -13.32 2.86 -1.55
CA ALA A 57 -14.13 2.79 -0.34
C ALA A 57 -13.62 1.68 0.61
N PRO A 58 -13.58 1.91 1.93
CA PRO A 58 -13.23 0.88 2.89
C PRO A 58 -14.25 -0.27 2.85
N ASN A 59 -13.81 -1.52 2.92
CA ASN A 59 -14.74 -2.65 2.92
C ASN A 59 -15.36 -2.89 4.32
N LEU A 60 -16.43 -3.67 4.43
CA LEU A 60 -17.12 -3.94 5.70
C LEU A 60 -16.22 -4.60 6.75
N ARG A 61 -15.25 -5.41 6.33
CA ARG A 61 -14.30 -6.05 7.24
C ARG A 61 -13.32 -5.03 7.82
N GLU A 62 -12.88 -4.06 7.02
CA GLU A 62 -12.12 -2.92 7.49
C GLU A 62 -12.96 -2.02 8.38
N GLN A 63 -14.27 -1.84 8.17
CA GLN A 63 -15.04 -0.93 9.01
C GLN A 63 -15.55 -1.56 10.32
N LEU A 64 -15.90 -2.84 10.31
CA LEU A 64 -16.69 -3.48 11.37
C LEU A 64 -16.03 -4.70 12.00
N LEU A 65 -14.83 -5.11 11.58
CA LEU A 65 -14.17 -6.25 12.19
C LEU A 65 -13.74 -5.89 13.62
N ALA A 66 -14.38 -6.57 14.57
CA ALA A 66 -14.05 -6.52 15.98
C ALA A 66 -12.60 -6.96 16.22
N ASN A 67 -12.03 -6.57 17.36
CA ASN A 67 -10.67 -6.95 17.70
C ASN A 67 -10.57 -8.48 17.84
N GLN A 68 -9.75 -9.10 16.99
CA GLN A 68 -9.46 -10.52 17.03
C GLN A 68 -8.09 -10.72 17.64
N PHE A 69 -8.02 -11.62 18.61
CA PHE A 69 -6.76 -12.05 19.21
C PHE A 69 -6.24 -13.28 18.49
N GLY A 70 -4.97 -13.24 18.09
CA GLY A 70 -4.23 -14.34 17.50
C GLY A 70 -2.92 -14.56 18.23
N GLY A 71 -2.25 -15.65 17.88
CA GLY A 71 -0.93 -15.96 18.41
C GLY A 71 -0.07 -16.52 17.30
N GLU A 72 1.04 -15.85 17.02
CA GLU A 72 2.06 -16.37 16.11
C GLU A 72 3.13 -17.12 16.89
N ASN A 73 3.74 -18.12 16.26
CA ASN A 73 4.82 -18.86 16.88
C ASN A 73 6.07 -17.98 16.93
N GLY A 74 6.68 -17.78 18.10
CA GLY A 74 7.92 -17.02 18.27
C GLY A 74 9.12 -17.59 17.49
N ASN A 75 9.03 -18.79 16.92
CA ASN A 75 10.04 -19.32 15.98
C ASN A 75 10.04 -18.59 14.64
N SER A 76 8.98 -17.85 14.32
CA SER A 76 8.91 -17.01 13.13
C SER A 76 9.65 -15.68 13.32
N ASP A 77 10.08 -15.35 14.54
CA ASP A 77 10.91 -14.18 14.82
C ASP A 77 12.36 -14.44 14.39
N PRO A 78 12.92 -13.67 13.44
CA PRO A 78 14.32 -13.80 13.02
C PRO A 78 15.35 -13.63 14.16
N CYS A 79 14.96 -12.97 15.25
CA CYS A 79 15.79 -12.78 16.43
C CYS A 79 15.84 -14.02 17.32
N SER A 80 14.85 -14.91 17.26
CA SER A 80 14.83 -16.16 18.03
C SER A 80 15.99 -17.07 17.64
N VAL A 81 16.62 -17.72 18.61
CA VAL A 81 17.66 -18.73 18.41
C VAL A 81 17.00 -20.05 18.00
N PRO A 82 17.05 -20.46 16.73
CA PRO A 82 16.51 -21.74 16.31
C PRO A 82 17.36 -22.89 16.87
N GLU A 83 16.77 -24.07 17.00
CA GLU A 83 17.46 -25.26 17.53
C GLU A 83 18.75 -25.61 16.73
N SER A 84 18.79 -25.30 15.44
CA SER A 84 19.99 -25.49 14.61
C SER A 84 21.19 -24.66 15.05
N LEU A 85 20.97 -23.54 15.74
CA LEU A 85 22.01 -22.66 16.30
C LEU A 85 22.31 -23.00 17.77
N GLN A 86 21.76 -24.08 18.30
CA GLN A 86 21.95 -24.46 19.69
C GLN A 86 22.88 -25.67 19.84
N THR A 87 23.59 -25.71 20.96
CA THR A 87 24.33 -26.88 21.44
C THR A 87 23.95 -27.07 22.90
N ASN A 88 23.35 -28.22 23.23
CA ASN A 88 22.82 -28.52 24.58
C ASN A 88 21.81 -27.47 25.10
N GLY A 89 20.98 -26.91 24.21
CA GLY A 89 19.95 -25.93 24.57
C GLY A 89 20.46 -24.50 24.80
N ALA A 90 21.74 -24.22 24.49
CA ALA A 90 22.32 -22.88 24.55
C ALA A 90 22.76 -22.41 23.17
N TYR A 91 22.69 -21.11 22.91
CA TYR A 91 23.19 -20.49 21.68
C TYR A 91 24.67 -20.83 21.44
N ASP A 92 24.99 -21.26 20.22
CA ASP A 92 26.32 -21.62 19.77
C ASP A 92 26.78 -20.67 18.65
N PRO A 93 27.67 -19.69 18.96
CA PRO A 93 28.16 -18.73 17.98
C PRO A 93 28.86 -19.37 16.78
N SER A 94 29.39 -20.59 16.92
CA SER A 94 30.07 -21.28 15.81
C SER A 94 29.12 -21.77 14.72
N LYS A 95 27.83 -21.88 15.05
CA LYS A 95 26.78 -22.30 14.12
C LYS A 95 26.05 -21.11 13.49
N GLU A 96 26.30 -19.89 13.97
CA GLU A 96 25.58 -18.68 13.55
C GLU A 96 25.64 -18.51 12.03
N ASN A 97 24.45 -18.54 11.42
CA ASN A 97 24.28 -18.47 9.98
C ASN A 97 23.28 -17.37 9.55
N ARG A 98 22.74 -16.61 10.51
CA ARG A 98 21.89 -15.45 10.23
C ARG A 98 22.76 -14.30 9.73
N SER A 99 22.20 -13.47 8.86
CA SER A 99 22.92 -12.30 8.33
C SER A 99 23.17 -11.27 9.43
N GLN A 100 24.31 -10.57 9.36
CA GLN A 100 24.64 -9.51 10.30
C GLN A 100 23.55 -8.42 10.39
N THR A 101 22.91 -8.07 9.28
CA THR A 101 21.80 -7.10 9.24
C THR A 101 20.62 -7.52 10.13
N VAL A 102 20.30 -8.81 10.21
CA VAL A 102 19.23 -9.31 11.10
C VAL A 102 19.66 -9.13 12.54
N LEU A 103 20.89 -9.49 12.89
CA LEU A 103 21.41 -9.37 14.26
C LEU A 103 21.46 -7.90 14.71
N ASP A 104 21.87 -6.99 13.82
CA ASP A 104 21.91 -5.56 14.08
C ASP A 104 20.50 -4.99 14.32
N ASN A 105 19.52 -5.41 13.50
CA ASN A 105 18.12 -5.02 13.69
C ASN A 105 17.55 -5.55 15.01
N CYS A 106 17.86 -6.80 15.37
CA CYS A 106 17.43 -7.39 16.65
C CYS A 106 17.98 -6.58 17.84
N LEU A 107 19.26 -6.21 17.81
CA LEU A 107 19.86 -5.36 18.84
C LEU A 107 19.24 -3.97 18.87
N ALA A 108 18.94 -3.38 17.71
CA ALA A 108 18.28 -2.08 17.61
C ALA A 108 16.86 -2.10 18.21
N ASP A 109 16.15 -3.21 18.05
CA ASP A 109 14.83 -3.45 18.66
C ASP A 109 14.92 -3.87 20.15
N GLY A 110 16.13 -4.00 20.69
CA GLY A 110 16.38 -4.38 22.09
C GLY A 110 16.20 -5.88 22.38
N ALA A 111 16.16 -6.71 21.34
CA ALA A 111 16.03 -8.16 21.44
C ALA A 111 17.40 -8.84 21.54
N ASP A 112 17.58 -9.69 22.56
CA ASP A 112 18.79 -10.51 22.70
C ASP A 112 18.68 -11.78 21.85
N PHE A 113 19.31 -11.73 20.67
CA PHE A 113 19.33 -12.84 19.71
C PHE A 113 20.13 -14.07 20.16
N THR A 114 20.73 -14.06 21.36
CA THR A 114 21.47 -15.19 21.95
C THR A 114 20.68 -15.92 23.04
N LEU A 115 19.64 -15.29 23.58
CA LEU A 115 18.82 -15.85 24.67
C LEU A 115 17.40 -16.18 24.23
N ILE A 116 16.79 -15.38 23.34
CA ILE A 116 15.42 -15.59 22.89
C ILE A 116 15.30 -16.94 22.18
N GLY A 117 14.29 -17.75 22.53
CA GLY A 117 14.06 -19.07 21.95
C GLY A 117 14.83 -20.23 22.59
N THR A 118 15.81 -19.97 23.47
CA THR A 118 16.60 -21.04 24.15
C THR A 118 15.88 -21.68 25.34
N ALA A 119 15.04 -20.93 26.06
CA ALA A 119 14.28 -21.40 27.22
C ALA A 119 12.82 -21.77 26.90
N GLY A 120 12.49 -21.87 25.61
CA GLY A 120 11.13 -22.03 25.10
C GLY A 120 10.74 -20.89 24.17
N VAL A 121 9.75 -21.16 23.33
CA VAL A 121 9.33 -20.26 22.27
C VAL A 121 7.99 -19.65 22.66
N PRO A 122 7.93 -18.34 22.99
CA PRO A 122 6.68 -17.72 23.37
C PRO A 122 5.76 -17.60 22.17
N THR A 123 4.45 -17.65 22.42
CA THR A 123 3.46 -17.21 21.44
C THR A 123 3.47 -15.69 21.42
N ILE A 124 3.72 -15.09 20.25
CA ILE A 124 3.68 -13.64 20.08
C ILE A 124 2.22 -13.25 19.91
N PRO A 125 1.64 -12.46 20.83
CA PRO A 125 0.24 -12.04 20.72
C PRO A 125 0.10 -11.11 19.52
N THR A 126 -0.82 -11.45 18.62
CA THR A 126 -1.20 -10.58 17.52
C THR A 126 -2.64 -10.12 17.72
N SER A 127 -2.91 -8.88 17.36
CA SER A 127 -4.26 -8.34 17.31
C SER A 127 -4.54 -7.88 15.90
N ALA A 128 -5.60 -8.41 15.30
CA ALA A 128 -6.11 -7.93 14.03
C ALA A 128 -7.47 -7.28 14.28
N SER A 129 -7.59 -6.00 13.96
CA SER A 129 -8.86 -5.28 14.04
C SER A 129 -9.12 -4.56 12.72
N GLY A 130 -10.39 -4.51 12.31
CA GLY A 130 -10.82 -3.65 11.21
C GLY A 130 -11.13 -2.26 11.71
N ASN A 131 -11.85 -2.16 12.83
CA ASN A 131 -12.45 -0.94 13.37
C ASN A 131 -11.45 0.16 13.82
N ALA A 132 -10.59 0.61 12.92
CA ALA A 132 -9.84 1.84 13.05
C ALA A 132 -10.87 2.98 13.02
N GLN A 133 -10.98 3.68 14.15
CA GLN A 133 -11.99 4.71 14.38
C GLN A 133 -11.95 5.77 13.27
N GLY A 134 -12.92 5.73 12.36
CA GLY A 134 -13.07 6.73 11.29
C GLY A 134 -12.18 6.51 10.06
N LEU A 135 -12.10 5.28 9.55
CA LEU A 135 -11.52 5.02 8.22
C LEU A 135 -12.19 5.90 7.17
N LYS A 136 -11.37 6.66 6.45
CA LYS A 136 -11.79 7.49 5.31
C LYS A 136 -11.48 6.78 4.00
N PRO A 137 -12.17 7.12 2.91
CA PRO A 137 -11.77 6.70 1.58
C PRO A 137 -10.29 7.00 1.30
N GLU A 138 -9.60 6.04 0.70
CA GLU A 138 -8.23 6.26 0.21
C GLU A 138 -8.31 6.86 -1.20
N THR A 139 -7.72 8.04 -1.39
CA THR A 139 -7.77 8.79 -2.66
C THR A 139 -6.48 8.64 -3.45
N SER A 140 -6.60 8.65 -4.77
CA SER A 140 -5.47 8.56 -5.71
C SER A 140 -5.63 9.58 -6.83
N GLU A 141 -4.50 10.14 -7.28
CA GLU A 141 -4.42 11.07 -8.41
C GLU A 141 -3.63 10.42 -9.55
N ASN A 142 -4.08 10.65 -10.79
CA ASN A 142 -3.42 10.13 -11.97
C ASN A 142 -3.24 11.23 -13.02
N ILE A 143 -2.04 11.25 -13.61
CA ILE A 143 -1.69 12.06 -14.78
C ILE A 143 -1.23 11.10 -15.88
N THR A 144 -1.80 11.23 -17.06
CA THR A 144 -1.41 10.47 -18.26
C THR A 144 -1.20 11.42 -19.43
N ALA A 145 -0.09 11.28 -20.15
CA ALA A 145 0.19 12.02 -21.38
C ALA A 145 0.59 11.04 -22.50
N SER A 146 0.14 11.31 -23.73
CA SER A 146 0.39 10.49 -24.92
C SER A 146 0.68 11.36 -26.14
N ILE A 147 1.56 10.87 -27.01
CA ILE A 147 1.83 11.44 -28.33
C ILE A 147 1.77 10.28 -29.32
N LYS A 148 1.02 10.44 -30.41
CA LYS A 148 0.88 9.49 -31.50
C LYS A 148 1.16 10.17 -32.82
#